data_AF-A0A2V8TVW2-F1
#
_entry.id   AF-A0A2V8TVW2-F1
#
_cell.length_a   1.000
_cell.length_b   1.000
_cell.length_c   1.000
_cell.angle_alpha   90.00
_cell.angle_beta   90.00
_cell.angle_gamma   90.00
#
_symmetry.space_group_name_H-M   'P 1'
#
loop_
_entity.id
_entity.type
_entity.pdbx_description
1 polymer ?
#
loop_
_entity_poly.entity_id
_entity_poly.type
_entity_poly.pdbx_seq_one_letter_code
_entity_poly.pdbx_strand_id
1 'polypeptide(L)'
;MGGQQGPLLRRTGGLRACCRVAGRGGGPRTKLYDNETEADLGSITEQQLEFLTEELVEESLDEYTYNINPGVIASLDAHGGEPELIALLRRALGTRTSMELRCEPE
;
A
#
# COMPACT_ATOMS: atom_id res chain seq x y z
N MET A 1 17.53 -37.33 -31.21
CA MET A 1 17.36 -37.03 -29.76
C MET A 1 17.98 -35.67 -29.50
N GLY A 2 17.17 -34.71 -29.01
CA GLY A 2 17.58 -33.57 -28.19
C GLY A 2 18.51 -32.51 -28.78
N GLY A 3 18.06 -31.77 -29.80
CA GLY A 3 18.58 -30.42 -30.08
C GLY A 3 17.60 -29.38 -29.54
N GLN A 4 18.12 -28.18 -29.23
CA GLN A 4 17.45 -26.92 -28.87
C GLN A 4 17.43 -26.56 -27.37
N GLN A 5 18.54 -25.99 -26.88
CA GLN A 5 18.50 -24.97 -25.84
C GLN A 5 18.69 -23.61 -26.52
N GLY A 6 17.54 -22.98 -26.84
CA GLY A 6 17.42 -21.59 -27.25
C GLY A 6 17.37 -20.65 -26.04
N PRO A 7 17.50 -19.33 -26.25
CA PRO A 7 18.20 -18.42 -25.35
C PRO A 7 17.35 -17.86 -24.20
N LEU A 8 18.09 -17.39 -23.19
CA LEU A 8 17.66 -16.58 -22.05
C LEU A 8 16.49 -15.65 -22.37
N LEU A 9 15.38 -15.85 -21.68
CA LEU A 9 14.21 -14.98 -21.74
C LEU A 9 14.59 -13.58 -21.25
N ARG A 10 14.69 -12.65 -22.21
CA ARG A 10 14.52 -11.22 -21.96
C ARG A 10 13.07 -11.02 -21.52
N ARG A 11 12.84 -10.74 -20.24
CA ARG A 11 11.59 -10.12 -19.78
C ARG A 11 11.89 -8.69 -19.36
N THR A 12 11.94 -7.83 -20.37
CA THR A 12 11.59 -6.41 -20.26
C THR A 12 10.08 -6.29 -19.99
N GLY A 13 9.70 -5.42 -19.05
CA GLY A 13 8.41 -4.73 -19.11
C GLY A 13 7.51 -4.93 -17.90
N GLY A 14 7.68 -4.05 -16.91
CA GLY A 14 6.74 -3.90 -15.80
C GLY A 14 7.05 -2.71 -14.91
N LEU A 15 7.74 -1.67 -15.40
CA LEU A 15 7.73 -0.36 -14.73
C LEU A 15 6.30 0.20 -14.87
N ARG A 16 5.41 -0.21 -13.97
CA ARG A 16 4.19 0.53 -13.71
C ARG A 16 4.58 1.71 -12.83
N ALA A 17 4.77 2.84 -13.50
CA ALA A 17 4.56 4.18 -12.96
C ALA A 17 5.08 4.46 -11.54
N CYS A 18 6.40 4.62 -11.35
CA CYS A 18 6.84 5.57 -10.33
C CYS A 18 6.62 6.97 -10.91
N CYS A 19 5.36 7.40 -10.83
CA CYS A 19 4.87 8.67 -11.32
C CYS A 19 5.77 9.82 -10.85
N ARG A 20 6.17 10.64 -11.82
CA ARG A 20 6.57 12.01 -11.61
C ARG A 20 5.38 12.78 -11.03
N VAL A 21 5.35 12.99 -9.72
CA VAL A 21 4.82 14.24 -9.14
C VAL A 21 5.50 14.53 -7.79
N ALA A 22 6.65 15.18 -7.88
CA ALA A 22 7.03 16.13 -6.85
C ALA A 22 6.07 17.33 -6.99
N GLY A 23 4.94 17.29 -6.29
CA GLY A 23 3.87 18.26 -6.47
C GLY A 23 3.05 18.47 -5.20
N ARG A 24 3.55 19.38 -4.34
CA ARG A 24 2.79 20.19 -3.37
C ARG A 24 1.57 19.52 -2.72
N GLY A 25 1.77 19.04 -1.50
CA GLY A 25 0.72 18.56 -0.60
C GLY A 25 -0.41 19.58 -0.43
N GLY A 26 -1.58 19.21 -0.90
CA GLY A 26 -2.85 19.93 -0.76
C GLY A 26 -4.01 19.17 -1.38
N GLY A 27 -3.92 17.84 -1.47
CA GLY A 27 -5.06 16.99 -1.78
C GLY A 27 -5.87 16.68 -0.51
N PRO A 28 -7.13 16.21 -0.67
CA PRO A 28 -7.95 15.71 0.42
C PRO A 28 -7.18 14.71 1.29
N ARG A 29 -7.34 14.82 2.61
CA ARG A 29 -6.62 14.01 3.58
C ARG A 29 -7.57 12.96 4.16
N THR A 30 -7.38 11.73 3.76
CA THR A 30 -8.05 10.59 4.37
C THR A 30 -7.47 10.35 5.75
N LYS A 31 -8.32 10.29 6.76
CA LYS A 31 -7.95 9.97 8.14
C LYS A 31 -7.82 8.46 8.31
N LEU A 32 -6.79 8.05 9.04
CA LEU A 32 -6.56 6.65 9.37
C LEU A 32 -6.82 6.41 10.85
N TYR A 33 -7.62 5.39 11.12
CA TYR A 33 -7.99 4.97 12.47
C TYR A 33 -7.73 3.48 12.65
N ASP A 34 -7.32 3.11 13.85
CA ASP A 34 -7.25 1.72 14.26
C ASP A 34 -8.66 1.25 14.65
N ASN A 35 -9.20 0.23 13.98
CA ASN A 35 -10.57 -0.25 14.24
C ASN A 35 -10.68 -0.96 15.61
N GLU A 36 -9.58 -1.48 16.16
CA GLU A 36 -9.56 -2.18 17.45
C GLU A 36 -9.49 -1.22 18.65
N THR A 37 -8.76 -0.13 18.51
CA THR A 37 -8.45 0.83 19.59
C THR A 37 -9.08 2.20 19.38
N GLU A 38 -9.69 2.43 18.22
CA GLU A 38 -10.28 3.71 17.79
C GLU A 38 -9.26 4.86 17.82
N ALA A 39 -7.97 4.53 17.81
CA ALA A 39 -6.88 5.50 17.88
C ALA A 39 -6.64 6.16 16.53
N ASP A 40 -6.41 7.47 16.52
CA ASP A 40 -5.96 8.17 15.33
C ASP A 40 -4.51 7.78 15.01
N LEU A 41 -4.30 7.25 13.81
CA LEU A 41 -2.99 6.82 13.34
C LEU A 41 -2.31 7.90 12.49
N GLY A 42 -3.12 8.79 11.92
CA GLY A 42 -2.67 9.95 11.17
C GLY A 42 -3.59 10.25 9.99
N SER A 43 -3.03 10.87 8.95
CA SER A 43 -3.79 11.21 7.76
C SER A 43 -2.92 11.08 6.53
N ILE A 44 -3.44 10.40 5.53
CA ILE A 44 -2.80 10.15 4.26
C ILE A 44 -3.47 11.00 3.17
N THR A 45 -2.82 11.12 2.03
CA THR A 45 -3.36 11.81 0.86
C THR A 45 -4.19 10.87 -0.01
N GLU A 46 -5.06 11.41 -0.86
CA GLU A 46 -5.79 10.59 -1.85
C GLU A 46 -4.88 9.69 -2.68
N GLN A 47 -3.71 10.19 -3.13
CA GLN A 47 -2.75 9.39 -3.91
C GLN A 47 -2.27 8.15 -3.14
N GLN A 48 -2.09 8.28 -1.82
CA GLN A 48 -1.70 7.18 -0.96
C GLN A 48 -2.87 6.20 -0.74
N LEU A 49 -4.11 6.72 -0.67
CA LEU A 49 -5.31 5.89 -0.58
C LEU A 49 -5.58 5.13 -1.89
N GLU A 50 -5.42 5.78 -3.04
CA GLU A 50 -5.51 5.14 -4.36
C GLU A 50 -4.50 4.00 -4.47
N PHE A 51 -3.23 4.24 -4.09
CA PHE A 51 -2.22 3.19 -4.06
C PHE A 51 -2.61 2.01 -3.16
N LEU A 52 -3.09 2.28 -1.95
CA LEU A 52 -3.58 1.23 -1.05
C LEU A 52 -4.74 0.47 -1.68
N THR A 53 -5.69 1.19 -2.28
CA THR A 53 -6.86 0.59 -2.91
C THR A 53 -6.44 -0.29 -4.08
N GLU A 54 -5.55 0.18 -4.95
CA GLU A 54 -5.05 -0.61 -6.10
C GLU A 54 -4.33 -1.88 -5.66
N GLU A 55 -3.52 -1.81 -4.61
CA GLU A 55 -2.75 -2.96 -4.09
C GLU A 55 -3.58 -3.90 -3.22
N LEU A 56 -4.64 -3.40 -2.57
CA LEU A 56 -5.53 -4.16 -1.67
C LEU A 56 -6.89 -4.47 -2.33
N VAL A 57 -7.05 -4.20 -3.62
CA VAL A 57 -8.34 -4.19 -4.36
C VAL A 57 -8.97 -5.58 -4.47
N GLU A 58 -8.17 -6.65 -4.40
CA GLU A 58 -8.67 -8.02 -4.58
C GLU A 58 -9.11 -8.71 -3.26
N GLU A 59 -8.84 -8.13 -2.09
CA GLU A 59 -9.12 -8.77 -0.78
C GLU A 59 -10.03 -7.99 0.17
N SER A 60 -10.50 -6.79 -0.18
CA SER A 60 -11.29 -5.96 0.75
C SER A 60 -12.80 -6.09 0.49
N LEU A 61 -13.52 -6.70 1.43
CA LEU A 61 -14.99 -6.80 1.43
C LEU A 61 -15.68 -5.50 1.87
N ASP A 62 -14.95 -4.66 2.60
CA ASP A 62 -15.41 -3.40 3.15
C ASP A 62 -14.77 -2.23 2.42
N GLU A 63 -15.59 -1.26 2.00
CA GLU A 63 -15.19 -0.12 1.17
C GLU A 63 -14.08 0.76 1.78
N TYR A 64 -13.88 0.69 3.10
CA TYR A 64 -12.95 1.55 3.85
C TYR A 64 -12.22 0.86 5.01
N THR A 65 -12.33 -0.47 5.14
CA THR A 65 -11.65 -1.22 6.22
C THR A 65 -10.70 -2.24 5.61
N TYR A 66 -9.42 -2.10 5.91
CA TYR A 66 -8.34 -2.91 5.34
C TYR A 66 -7.63 -3.71 6.43
N ASN A 67 -7.37 -4.99 6.17
CA ASN A 67 -6.57 -5.81 7.07
C ASN A 67 -5.07 -5.62 6.78
N ILE A 68 -4.36 -4.95 7.68
CA ILE A 68 -2.94 -4.64 7.54
C ILE A 68 -2.09 -5.60 8.37
N ASN A 69 -1.11 -6.21 7.72
CA ASN A 69 -0.17 -7.18 8.28
C ASN A 69 1.26 -6.79 7.90
N PRO A 70 2.29 -7.28 8.61
CA PRO A 70 3.68 -7.02 8.23
C PRO A 70 4.00 -7.55 6.83
N GLY A 71 3.34 -8.63 6.39
CA GLY A 71 3.43 -9.13 5.01
C GLY A 71 2.87 -8.16 3.98
N VAL A 72 1.70 -7.58 4.25
CA VAL A 72 1.07 -6.57 3.39
C VAL A 72 1.94 -5.32 3.30
N ILE A 73 2.44 -4.83 4.45
CA ILE A 73 3.34 -3.67 4.49
C ILE A 73 4.61 -3.92 3.67
N ALA A 74 5.20 -5.12 3.75
CA ALA A 74 6.38 -5.49 2.97
C ALA A 74 6.07 -5.55 1.47
N SER A 75 4.89 -6.04 1.08
CA SER A 75 4.43 -5.99 -0.32
C SER A 75 4.27 -4.54 -0.78
N LEU A 76 3.59 -3.68 -0.02
CA LEU A 76 3.40 -2.27 -0.37
C LEU A 76 4.75 -1.54 -0.55
N ASP A 77 5.73 -1.80 0.32
CA ASP A 77 7.10 -1.28 0.20
C ASP A 77 7.79 -1.77 -1.09
N ALA A 78 7.70 -3.08 -1.37
CA ALA A 78 8.27 -3.67 -2.58
C ALA A 78 7.62 -3.17 -3.88
N HIS A 79 6.34 -2.79 -3.82
CA HIS A 79 5.57 -2.26 -4.94
C HIS A 79 5.78 -0.75 -5.16
N GLY A 80 6.58 -0.09 -4.31
CA GLY A 80 6.93 1.33 -4.46
C GLY A 80 6.01 2.27 -3.69
N GLY A 81 5.38 1.78 -2.61
CA GLY A 81 4.58 2.61 -1.72
C GLY A 81 5.38 3.73 -1.08
N GLU A 82 4.71 4.86 -0.85
CA GLU A 82 5.33 6.05 -0.28
C GLU A 82 5.94 5.77 1.10
N PRO A 83 7.20 6.14 1.37
CA PRO A 83 7.89 5.79 2.61
C PRO A 83 7.22 6.40 3.86
N GLU A 84 6.55 7.56 3.73
CA GLU A 84 5.77 8.16 4.81
C GLU A 84 4.55 7.30 5.19
N LEU A 85 3.85 6.75 4.19
CA LEU A 85 2.72 5.83 4.41
C LEU A 85 3.21 4.54 5.07
N ILE A 86 4.27 3.93 4.52
CA ILE A 86 4.83 2.69 5.05
C ILE A 86 5.31 2.89 6.50
N ALA A 87 5.98 4.00 6.80
CA ALA A 87 6.41 4.31 8.15
C ALA A 87 5.23 4.50 9.11
N LEU A 88 4.15 5.16 8.66
CA LEU A 88 2.92 5.33 9.45
C LEU A 88 2.29 3.97 9.75
N LEU A 89 2.08 3.13 8.75
CA LEU A 89 1.48 1.79 8.92
C LEU A 89 2.34 0.89 9.81
N ARG A 90 3.66 0.92 9.65
CA ARG A 90 4.59 0.17 10.53
C ARG A 90 4.53 0.65 11.97
N ARG A 91 4.41 1.96 12.18
CA ARG A 91 4.30 2.55 13.52
C ARG A 91 2.96 2.21 14.17
N ALA A 92 1.88 2.26 13.41
CA ALA A 92 0.53 1.90 13.84
C ALA A 92 0.45 0.42 14.24
N LEU A 93 0.97 -0.48 13.39
CA LEU A 93 1.01 -1.91 13.67
C LEU A 93 1.90 -2.22 14.89
N GLY A 94 3.03 -1.53 15.02
CA GLY A 94 3.94 -1.64 16.15
C GLY A 94 4.45 -3.08 16.32
N THR A 95 3.97 -3.77 17.35
CA THR A 95 4.32 -5.17 17.66
C THR A 95 3.20 -6.16 17.37
N ARG A 96 2.09 -5.71 16.76
CA ARG A 96 0.94 -6.58 16.42
C ARG A 96 1.24 -7.40 15.16
N THR A 97 0.64 -8.58 15.07
CA THR A 97 0.76 -9.46 13.90
C THR A 97 -0.14 -9.00 12.75
N SER A 98 -1.32 -8.45 13.08
CA SER A 98 -2.35 -7.99 12.16
C SER A 98 -3.13 -6.87 12.83
N MET A 99 -3.63 -5.91 12.08
CA MET A 99 -4.59 -4.90 12.58
C MET A 99 -5.63 -4.57 11.50
N GLU A 100 -6.82 -4.19 11.94
CA GLU A 100 -7.85 -3.64 11.05
C GLU A 100 -7.71 -2.12 10.98
N LEU A 101 -7.38 -1.62 9.80
CA LEU A 101 -7.23 -0.20 9.52
C LEU A 101 -8.52 0.33 8.91
N ARG A 102 -9.12 1.35 9.54
CA ARG A 102 -10.25 2.10 8.99
C ARG A 102 -9.77 3.40 8.35
N CYS A 103 -10.23 3.66 7.13
CA CYS A 103 -9.94 4.87 6.38
C CYS A 103 -11.20 5.73 6.29
N GLU A 104 -11.17 6.97 6.78
CA GLU A 104 -12.31 7.89 6.59
C GLU A 104 -11.87 9.04 5.67
N PRO A 105 -12.31 9.07 4.40
CA PRO A 105 -12.08 10.20 3.53
C PRO A 105 -12.85 11.43 4.03
N GLU A 106 -12.24 12.62 3.96
CA GLU A 106 -12.89 13.90 4.32
C GLU A 106 -13.76 14.48 3.20
#